data_AF-X0SLT5-F1
#
_entry.id   AF-X0SLT5-F1
#
_cell.length_a   1.000
_cell.length_b   1.000
_cell.length_c   1.000
_cell.angle_alpha   90.00
_cell.angle_beta   90.00
_cell.angle_gamma   90.00
#
_symmetry.space_group_name_H-M   'P 1'
#
loop_
_entity.id
_entity.type
_entity.pdbx_description
1 polymer ?
#
loop_
_entity_poly.entity_id
_entity_poly.type
_entity_poly.pdbx_seq_one_letter_code
_entity_poly.pdbx_strand_id
1 'polypeptide(L)'
;LIQLKRGRYLVVPLKAPNQRWMPHEFVVASLWMGEIPYYIGYSSMYNYWGFTEQIPQKVTVLNTEKNRMRKIGKISFRAMKISSKKMYGIKKIKIDEEYVSISDKERSLIDFIFNPIGSWGDVQEVVNEQIEKIDVKKFVRYLIRFPVIAVRKRAGLMLERAGVSLEELSRLKSSMGSENSYTSFNPFVKSRKGTVNQDWKVILNG
;
A
#
# COMPACT_ATOMS: atom_id res chain seq x y z
N LEU A 1 29.03 -0.25 -14.55
CA LEU A 1 28.37 -0.96 -13.42
C LEU A 1 27.47 0.02 -12.66
N ILE A 2 26.29 -0.38 -12.21
CA ILE A 2 25.40 0.44 -11.37
C ILE A 2 25.43 -0.10 -9.94
N GLN A 3 25.78 0.72 -8.95
CA GLN A 3 25.93 0.25 -7.56
C GLN A 3 24.60 0.16 -6.81
N LEU A 4 24.18 -1.07 -6.46
CA LEU A 4 22.96 -1.34 -5.69
C LEU A 4 23.17 -1.19 -4.17
N LYS A 5 24.28 -1.70 -3.64
CA LYS A 5 24.81 -1.47 -2.28
C LYS A 5 26.33 -1.70 -2.29
N ARG A 6 27.04 -1.33 -1.22
CA ARG A 6 28.47 -1.65 -1.11
C ARG A 6 28.65 -3.17 -1.34
N GLY A 7 29.47 -3.55 -2.32
CA GLY A 7 29.70 -4.93 -2.71
C GLY A 7 28.62 -5.60 -3.58
N ARG A 8 27.57 -4.89 -4.04
CA ARG A 8 26.62 -5.42 -5.05
C ARG A 8 26.39 -4.41 -6.16
N TYR A 9 26.64 -4.85 -7.39
CA TYR A 9 26.60 -4.04 -8.59
C TYR A 9 25.80 -4.75 -9.68
N LEU A 10 25.04 -3.99 -10.44
CA LEU A 10 24.40 -4.43 -11.66
C LEU A 10 25.36 -4.22 -12.84
N VAL A 11 25.51 -5.24 -13.67
CA VAL A 11 26.28 -5.17 -14.91
C VAL A 11 25.41 -4.50 -15.98
N VAL A 12 25.96 -3.48 -16.63
CA VAL A 12 25.28 -2.82 -17.76
C VAL A 12 25.63 -3.62 -19.02
N PRO A 13 24.66 -4.13 -19.79
CA PRO A 13 24.94 -4.91 -20.99
C PRO A 13 25.79 -4.12 -22.00
N LEU A 14 26.77 -4.78 -22.62
CA LEU A 14 27.67 -4.18 -23.60
C LEU A 14 26.93 -3.62 -24.83
N LYS A 15 25.78 -4.20 -25.18
CA LYS A 15 24.92 -3.77 -26.30
C LYS A 15 24.02 -2.57 -25.98
N ALA A 16 24.12 -1.99 -24.78
CA ALA A 16 23.32 -0.82 -24.42
C ALA A 16 23.74 0.41 -25.26
N PRO A 17 22.81 1.03 -26.02
CA PRO A 17 23.14 2.22 -26.80
C PRO A 17 23.69 3.31 -25.88
N ASN A 18 24.88 3.82 -26.21
CA ASN A 18 25.58 4.86 -25.46
C ASN A 18 25.80 4.55 -23.96
N GLN A 19 25.83 3.27 -23.56
CA GLN A 19 25.85 2.84 -22.14
C GLN A 19 24.67 3.37 -21.30
N ARG A 20 23.61 3.89 -21.93
CA ARG A 20 22.41 4.43 -21.29
C ARG A 20 21.36 3.34 -21.20
N TRP A 21 21.53 2.43 -20.25
CA TRP A 21 20.54 1.41 -19.94
C TRP A 21 20.37 1.27 -18.44
N MET A 22 19.12 1.17 -18.00
CA MET A 22 18.76 0.85 -16.63
C MET A 22 17.56 -0.10 -16.67
N PRO A 23 17.55 -1.19 -15.89
CA PRO A 23 16.37 -2.04 -15.79
C PRO A 23 15.18 -1.24 -15.29
N HIS A 24 13.99 -1.81 -15.48
CA HIS A 24 12.79 -1.30 -14.84
C HIS A 24 13.03 -1.07 -13.34
N GLU A 25 12.53 0.05 -12.82
CA GLU A 25 12.80 0.49 -11.44
C GLU A 25 12.42 -0.54 -10.37
N PHE A 26 11.39 -1.33 -10.63
CA PHE A 26 10.96 -2.43 -9.77
C PHE A 26 11.95 -3.60 -9.74
N VAL A 27 12.63 -3.87 -10.85
CA VAL A 27 13.72 -4.86 -10.90
C VAL A 27 14.90 -4.35 -10.09
N VAL A 28 15.26 -3.07 -10.22
CA VAL A 28 16.31 -2.45 -9.40
C VAL A 28 15.99 -2.53 -7.90
N ALA A 29 14.73 -2.29 -7.51
CA ALA A 29 14.27 -2.47 -6.14
C ALA A 29 14.41 -3.93 -5.65
N SER A 30 14.02 -4.90 -6.48
CA SER A 30 14.16 -6.34 -6.19
C SER A 30 15.61 -6.71 -5.90
N LEU A 31 16.52 -6.39 -6.82
CA LEU A 31 17.95 -6.66 -6.68
C LEU A 31 18.56 -5.93 -5.49
N TRP A 32 18.07 -4.73 -5.17
CA TRP A 32 18.51 -3.97 -3.99
C TRP A 32 18.12 -4.65 -2.67
N MET A 33 16.93 -5.26 -2.62
CA MET A 33 16.48 -6.03 -1.46
C MET A 33 17.23 -7.37 -1.34
N GLY A 34 17.42 -8.07 -2.46
CA GLY A 34 17.98 -9.43 -2.45
C GLY A 34 17.04 -10.38 -1.71
N GLU A 35 17.56 -11.07 -0.69
CA GLU A 35 16.81 -12.08 0.07
C GLU A 35 15.86 -11.50 1.14
N ILE A 36 15.93 -10.20 1.41
CA ILE A 36 15.12 -9.56 2.45
C ILE A 36 13.65 -9.64 2.04
N PRO A 37 12.74 -10.18 2.88
CA PRO A 37 11.31 -10.15 2.61
C PRO A 37 10.82 -8.72 2.35
N TYR A 38 10.25 -8.50 1.17
CA TYR A 38 9.82 -7.18 0.73
C TYR A 38 8.61 -7.25 -0.20
N TYR A 39 7.97 -6.10 -0.38
CA TYR A 39 7.13 -5.82 -1.53
C TYR A 39 7.23 -4.34 -1.92
N ILE A 40 7.02 -4.04 -3.20
CA ILE A 40 6.82 -2.66 -3.66
C ILE A 40 5.36 -2.28 -3.39
N GLY A 41 5.15 -1.12 -2.77
CA GLY A 41 3.83 -0.67 -2.31
C GLY A 41 3.70 0.85 -2.30
N TYR A 42 2.65 1.34 -1.63
CA TYR A 42 2.27 2.76 -1.58
C TYR A 42 2.17 3.39 -2.97
N SER A 43 2.60 4.64 -3.17
CA SER A 43 2.37 5.41 -4.41
C SER A 43 2.73 4.67 -5.70
N SER A 44 3.80 3.86 -5.69
CA SER A 44 4.15 2.99 -6.83
C SER A 44 3.01 2.04 -7.20
N MET A 45 2.39 1.41 -6.21
CA MET A 45 1.26 0.50 -6.43
C MET A 45 -0.08 1.22 -6.56
N TYR A 46 -0.26 2.39 -5.95
CA TYR A 46 -1.46 3.20 -6.17
C TYR A 46 -1.57 3.59 -7.64
N ASN A 47 -0.46 4.03 -8.25
CA ASN A 47 -0.43 4.34 -9.67
C ASN A 47 -0.57 3.07 -10.53
N TYR A 48 0.18 2.00 -10.24
CA TYR A 48 0.10 0.73 -10.97
C TYR A 48 -1.32 0.13 -11.01
N TRP A 49 -2.08 0.24 -9.93
CA TRP A 49 -3.46 -0.27 -9.83
C TRP A 49 -4.54 0.73 -10.24
N GLY A 50 -4.16 1.95 -10.63
CA GLY A 50 -5.09 2.98 -11.08
C GLY A 50 -5.87 3.67 -9.97
N PHE A 51 -5.34 3.75 -8.75
CA PHE A 51 -5.93 4.54 -7.66
C PHE A 51 -5.54 6.02 -7.75
N THR A 52 -4.53 6.34 -8.56
CA THR A 52 -4.10 7.71 -8.82
C THR A 52 -3.40 7.81 -10.17
N GLU A 53 -3.58 8.94 -10.84
CA GLU A 53 -2.81 9.31 -12.03
C GLU A 53 -1.45 9.94 -11.67
N GLN A 54 -1.21 10.25 -10.39
CA GLN A 54 0.04 10.87 -9.96
C GLN A 54 1.23 9.93 -10.17
N ILE A 55 2.20 10.37 -10.97
CA ILE A 55 3.43 9.63 -11.25
C ILE A 55 4.36 9.68 -10.02
N PRO A 56 4.70 8.52 -9.41
CA PRO A 56 5.54 8.46 -8.23
C PRO A 56 6.98 8.95 -8.52
N GLN A 57 7.47 9.89 -7.72
CA GLN A 57 8.86 10.40 -7.83
C GLN A 57 9.91 9.47 -7.22
N LYS A 58 9.47 8.39 -6.56
CA LYS A 58 10.32 7.39 -5.92
C LYS A 58 9.61 6.05 -5.81
N VAL A 59 10.38 4.97 -5.87
CA VAL A 59 9.87 3.62 -5.59
C VAL A 59 9.90 3.36 -4.09
N THR A 60 8.75 3.04 -3.50
CA THR A 60 8.66 2.70 -2.07
C THR A 60 8.63 1.19 -1.88
N VAL A 61 9.58 0.70 -1.10
CA VAL A 61 9.81 -0.73 -0.84
C VAL A 61 9.59 -1.01 0.64
N LEU A 62 8.47 -1.67 0.94
CA LEU A 62 8.16 -2.10 2.29
C LEU A 62 8.87 -3.43 2.55
N ASN A 63 9.58 -3.53 3.68
CA ASN A 63 10.44 -4.68 3.96
C ASN A 63 10.61 -4.88 5.47
N THR A 64 11.29 -5.95 5.90
CA THR A 64 11.44 -6.31 7.32
C THR A 64 12.69 -5.76 8.00
N GLU A 65 13.63 -5.13 7.28
CA GLU A 65 14.98 -4.85 7.82
C GLU A 65 15.46 -3.40 7.65
N LYS A 66 15.29 -2.83 6.46
CA LYS A 66 15.85 -1.54 6.04
C LYS A 66 14.85 -0.40 6.20
N ASN A 67 15.31 0.71 6.79
CA ASN A 67 14.59 1.97 6.82
C ASN A 67 15.49 3.13 6.36
N ARG A 68 15.54 3.41 5.07
CA ARG A 68 16.44 4.45 4.50
C ARG A 68 16.02 4.90 3.11
N MET A 69 16.46 6.09 2.72
CA MET A 69 16.42 6.54 1.32
C MET A 69 17.71 6.14 0.60
N ARG A 70 17.63 5.86 -0.70
CA ARG A 70 18.79 5.59 -1.54
C ARG A 70 18.48 6.01 -2.97
N LYS A 71 19.41 6.71 -3.60
CA LYS A 71 19.40 6.93 -5.05
C LYS A 71 20.24 5.83 -5.72
N ILE A 72 19.67 5.13 -6.71
CA ILE A 72 20.37 4.12 -7.51
C ILE A 72 20.23 4.54 -8.97
N GLY A 73 21.35 4.88 -9.62
CA GLY A 73 21.30 5.56 -10.91
C GLY A 73 20.56 6.89 -10.80
N LYS A 74 19.52 7.08 -11.63
CA LYS A 74 18.66 8.27 -11.61
C LYS A 74 17.40 8.11 -10.74
N ILE A 75 17.10 6.90 -10.26
CA ILE A 75 15.86 6.60 -9.55
C ILE A 75 16.06 6.74 -8.05
N SER A 76 15.08 7.34 -7.37
CA SER A 76 15.02 7.43 -5.91
C SER A 76 14.23 6.27 -5.32
N PHE A 77 14.78 5.64 -4.29
CA PHE A 77 14.14 4.54 -3.57
C PHE A 77 13.98 4.88 -2.09
N ARG A 78 12.84 4.49 -1.52
CA ARG A 78 12.58 4.54 -0.08
C ARG A 78 12.33 3.12 0.44
N ALA A 79 13.28 2.58 1.18
CA ALA A 79 13.05 1.38 1.97
C ALA A 79 12.36 1.78 3.29
N MET A 80 11.22 1.16 3.58
CA MET A 80 10.49 1.33 4.84
C MET A 80 10.40 0.02 5.59
N LYS A 81 10.99 -0.02 6.79
CA LYS A 81 10.88 -1.18 7.67
C LYS A 81 9.46 -1.23 8.23
N ILE A 82 8.79 -2.37 8.05
CA ILE A 82 7.47 -2.66 8.60
C ILE A 82 7.49 -3.94 9.44
N SER A 83 6.50 -4.08 10.30
CA SER A 83 6.27 -5.34 11.03
C SER A 83 5.98 -6.48 10.04
N SER A 84 6.51 -7.67 10.33
CA SER A 84 6.18 -8.91 9.61
C SER A 84 4.67 -9.20 9.57
N LYS A 85 3.90 -8.70 10.55
CA LYS A 85 2.42 -8.78 10.56
C LYS A 85 1.77 -8.13 9.33
N LYS A 86 2.44 -7.16 8.70
CA LYS A 86 1.99 -6.49 7.47
C LYS A 86 2.47 -7.17 6.18
N MET A 87 3.23 -8.27 6.26
CA MET A 87 3.80 -8.99 5.12
C MET A 87 2.82 -10.03 4.56
N TYR A 88 1.81 -9.56 3.82
CA TYR A 88 0.79 -10.39 3.15
C TYR A 88 0.11 -9.63 2.01
N GLY A 89 -0.66 -10.33 1.18
CA GLY A 89 -1.26 -9.73 -0.02
C GLY A 89 -0.16 -9.30 -1.00
N ILE A 90 0.85 -10.16 -1.13
CA ILE A 90 2.01 -9.94 -1.98
C ILE A 90 1.86 -10.88 -3.16
N LYS A 91 1.94 -10.33 -4.38
CA LYS A 91 1.98 -11.11 -5.62
C LYS A 91 3.33 -10.89 -6.31
N LYS A 92 3.77 -11.89 -7.07
CA LYS A 92 4.93 -11.76 -7.94
C LYS A 92 4.46 -11.38 -9.34
N ILE A 93 5.15 -10.43 -9.97
CA ILE A 93 5.01 -10.11 -11.39
C ILE A 93 6.34 -10.37 -12.08
N LYS A 94 6.30 -10.84 -13.34
CA LYS A 94 7.49 -10.99 -14.16
C LYS A 94 7.72 -9.66 -14.91
N ILE A 95 8.91 -9.09 -14.76
CA ILE A 95 9.37 -7.92 -15.52
C ILE A 95 10.72 -8.29 -16.11
N ASP A 96 10.82 -8.25 -17.44
CA ASP A 96 11.95 -8.83 -18.18
C ASP A 96 12.16 -10.30 -17.75
N GLU A 97 13.35 -10.70 -17.30
CA GLU A 97 13.64 -12.04 -16.77
C GLU A 97 13.57 -12.14 -15.24
N GLU A 98 13.09 -11.10 -14.56
CA GLU A 98 13.12 -11.01 -13.10
C GLU A 98 11.71 -11.08 -12.50
N TYR A 99 11.59 -11.74 -11.35
CA TYR A 99 10.36 -11.72 -10.55
C TYR A 99 10.43 -10.64 -9.48
N VAL A 100 9.41 -9.79 -9.44
CA VAL A 100 9.30 -8.73 -8.44
C VAL A 100 8.07 -8.93 -7.57
N SER A 101 8.28 -8.84 -6.25
CA SER A 101 7.19 -8.82 -5.25
C SER A 101 6.53 -7.43 -5.17
N ILE A 102 5.22 -7.37 -5.38
CA ILE A 102 4.39 -6.16 -5.26
C ILE A 102 3.18 -6.42 -4.34
N SER A 103 2.58 -5.38 -3.75
CA SER A 103 1.25 -5.56 -3.14
C SER A 103 0.20 -5.82 -4.20
N ASP A 104 -0.67 -6.81 -3.98
CA ASP A 104 -1.85 -7.01 -4.81
C ASP A 104 -2.86 -5.87 -4.64
N LYS A 105 -3.92 -5.89 -5.45
CA LYS A 105 -4.87 -4.77 -5.52
C LYS A 105 -5.61 -4.55 -4.20
N GLU A 106 -6.09 -5.63 -3.57
CA GLU A 106 -6.76 -5.58 -2.27
C GLU A 106 -5.83 -5.04 -1.18
N ARG A 107 -4.60 -5.53 -1.12
CA ARG A 107 -3.63 -5.06 -0.13
C ARG A 107 -3.23 -3.60 -0.37
N SER A 108 -3.08 -3.21 -1.63
CA SER A 108 -2.77 -1.83 -2.01
C SER A 108 -3.90 -0.89 -1.58
N LEU A 109 -5.18 -1.32 -1.65
CA LEU A 109 -6.30 -0.49 -1.21
C LEU A 109 -6.31 -0.29 0.32
N ILE A 110 -5.91 -1.30 1.10
CA ILE A 110 -5.70 -1.13 2.55
C ILE A 110 -4.57 -0.15 2.82
N ASP A 111 -3.45 -0.30 2.10
CA ASP A 111 -2.31 0.59 2.24
C ASP A 111 -2.72 2.03 1.87
N PHE A 112 -3.59 2.23 0.88
CA PHE A 112 -4.16 3.52 0.48
C PHE A 112 -5.01 4.16 1.59
N ILE A 113 -5.89 3.40 2.24
CA ILE A 113 -6.67 3.90 3.40
C ILE A 113 -5.75 4.22 4.60
N PHE A 114 -4.66 3.46 4.77
CA PHE A 114 -3.70 3.66 5.86
C PHE A 114 -2.80 4.88 5.64
N ASN A 115 -2.27 5.04 4.43
CA ASN A 115 -1.37 6.11 4.01
C ASN A 115 -1.90 6.75 2.73
N PRO A 116 -2.98 7.55 2.85
CA PRO A 116 -3.66 8.16 1.72
C PRO A 116 -2.83 9.27 1.06
N ILE A 117 -3.14 9.54 -0.20
CA ILE A 117 -2.70 10.71 -0.96
C ILE A 117 -3.94 11.39 -1.56
N GLY A 118 -3.83 12.66 -1.93
CA GLY A 118 -4.99 13.43 -2.38
C GLY A 118 -5.90 13.85 -1.23
N SER A 119 -7.17 14.09 -1.53
CA SER A 119 -8.20 14.44 -0.55
C SER A 119 -8.80 13.20 0.11
N TRP A 120 -9.48 13.35 1.25
CA TRP A 120 -10.20 12.22 1.87
C TRP A 120 -11.44 11.80 1.06
N GLY A 121 -11.98 12.71 0.24
CA GLY A 121 -13.03 12.39 -0.73
C GLY A 121 -12.53 11.44 -1.81
N ASP A 122 -11.35 11.73 -2.39
CA ASP A 122 -10.68 10.91 -3.41
C ASP A 122 -10.48 9.48 -2.88
N VAL A 123 -10.16 9.33 -1.59
CA VAL A 123 -10.01 8.01 -0.97
C VAL A 123 -11.33 7.24 -0.97
N GLN A 124 -12.45 7.89 -0.63
CA GLN A 124 -13.76 7.25 -0.69
C GLN A 124 -14.17 6.91 -2.12
N GLU A 125 -13.91 7.78 -3.10
CA GLU A 125 -14.19 7.53 -4.51
C GLU A 125 -13.42 6.31 -5.03
N VAL A 126 -12.12 6.23 -4.75
CA VAL A 126 -11.33 5.04 -5.07
C VAL A 126 -11.90 3.80 -4.39
N VAL A 127 -12.31 3.86 -3.12
CA VAL A 127 -12.94 2.69 -2.48
C VAL A 127 -14.22 2.29 -3.23
N ASN A 128 -15.10 3.23 -3.55
CA ASN A 128 -16.34 2.97 -4.28
C ASN A 128 -16.08 2.31 -5.64
N GLU A 129 -15.11 2.80 -6.40
CA GLU A 129 -14.77 2.21 -7.70
C GLU A 129 -14.11 0.83 -7.59
N GLN A 130 -13.27 0.63 -6.57
CA GLN A 130 -12.45 -0.58 -6.48
C GLN A 130 -13.21 -1.75 -5.87
N ILE A 131 -14.24 -1.53 -5.04
CA ILE A 131 -15.04 -2.64 -4.49
C ILE A 131 -15.70 -3.49 -5.59
N GLU A 132 -16.02 -2.91 -6.74
CA GLU A 132 -16.56 -3.63 -7.91
C GLU A 132 -15.48 -4.38 -8.71
N LYS A 133 -14.21 -4.04 -8.50
CA LYS A 133 -13.05 -4.50 -9.30
C LYS A 133 -12.12 -5.44 -8.52
N ILE A 134 -12.46 -5.78 -7.28
CA ILE A 134 -11.65 -6.64 -6.39
C ILE A 134 -12.48 -7.77 -5.79
N ASP A 135 -11.80 -8.78 -5.24
CA ASP A 135 -12.46 -9.75 -4.35
C ASP A 135 -12.71 -9.11 -2.98
N VAL A 136 -13.95 -8.67 -2.74
CA VAL A 136 -14.35 -8.03 -1.48
C VAL A 136 -14.15 -8.95 -0.27
N LYS A 137 -14.38 -10.26 -0.41
CA LYS A 137 -14.17 -11.22 0.69
C LYS A 137 -12.69 -11.32 1.04
N LYS A 138 -11.81 -11.31 0.02
CA LYS A 138 -10.36 -11.23 0.20
C LYS A 138 -9.93 -9.90 0.84
N PHE A 139 -10.48 -8.78 0.39
CA PHE A 139 -10.21 -7.46 0.97
C PHE A 139 -10.57 -7.40 2.45
N VAL A 140 -11.75 -7.91 2.84
CA VAL A 140 -12.18 -7.97 4.24
C VAL A 140 -11.27 -8.88 5.07
N ARG A 141 -10.90 -10.08 4.58
CA ARG A 141 -9.89 -10.93 5.26
C ARG A 141 -8.57 -10.18 5.47
N TYR A 142 -8.15 -9.39 4.50
CA TYR A 142 -6.93 -8.59 4.58
C TYR A 142 -7.06 -7.45 5.59
N LEU A 143 -8.21 -6.79 5.70
CA LEU A 143 -8.47 -5.77 6.72
C LEU A 143 -8.45 -6.36 8.13
N ILE A 144 -9.10 -7.51 8.33
CA ILE A 144 -9.11 -8.26 9.60
C ILE A 144 -7.68 -8.59 10.05
N ARG A 145 -6.78 -8.90 9.12
CA ARG A 145 -5.36 -9.16 9.43
C ARG A 145 -4.56 -7.87 9.69
N PHE A 146 -5.00 -6.72 9.18
CA PHE A 146 -4.21 -5.48 9.23
C PHE A 146 -4.09 -4.95 10.65
N PRO A 147 -2.90 -4.73 11.24
CA PRO A 147 -2.76 -4.53 12.68
C PRO A 147 -3.24 -3.17 13.21
N VAL A 148 -3.69 -2.25 12.36
CA VAL A 148 -4.10 -0.89 12.75
C VAL A 148 -5.63 -0.81 12.80
N ILE A 149 -6.21 -0.87 14.00
CA ILE A 149 -7.67 -0.86 14.20
C ILE A 149 -8.31 0.39 13.61
N ALA A 150 -7.66 1.56 13.71
CA ALA A 150 -8.13 2.80 13.11
C ALA A 150 -8.39 2.68 11.59
N VAL A 151 -7.57 1.91 10.87
CA VAL A 151 -7.76 1.66 9.42
C VAL A 151 -8.95 0.75 9.19
N ARG A 152 -9.14 -0.29 10.01
CA ARG A 152 -10.29 -1.18 9.92
C ARG A 152 -11.60 -0.42 10.14
N LYS A 153 -11.64 0.47 11.13
CA LYS A 153 -12.80 1.33 11.43
C LYS A 153 -13.14 2.26 10.26
N ARG A 154 -12.15 2.98 9.72
CA ARG A 154 -12.34 3.83 8.53
C ARG A 154 -12.81 3.03 7.32
N ALA A 155 -12.12 1.93 7.02
CA ALA A 155 -12.47 1.07 5.90
C ALA A 155 -13.88 0.50 6.04
N GLY A 156 -14.28 0.08 7.24
CA GLY A 156 -15.62 -0.42 7.50
C GLY A 156 -16.72 0.59 7.17
N LEU A 157 -16.58 1.84 7.64
CA LEU A 157 -17.51 2.91 7.27
C LEU A 157 -17.46 3.22 5.76
N MET A 158 -16.29 3.18 5.13
CA MET A 158 -16.16 3.38 3.68
C MET A 158 -16.85 2.27 2.89
N LEU A 159 -16.75 1.01 3.31
CA LEU A 159 -17.39 -0.14 2.70
C LEU A 159 -18.91 -0.13 2.90
N GLU A 160 -19.38 0.31 4.06
CA GLU A 160 -20.81 0.52 4.34
C GLU A 160 -21.40 1.56 3.38
N ARG A 161 -20.71 2.70 3.22
CA ARG A 161 -21.10 3.75 2.25
C ARG A 161 -21.05 3.27 0.80
N ALA A 162 -20.15 2.34 0.50
CA ALA A 162 -20.01 1.74 -0.83
C ALA A 162 -21.02 0.60 -1.08
N GLY A 163 -21.91 0.30 -0.12
CA GLY A 163 -22.97 -0.70 -0.31
C GLY A 163 -22.50 -2.16 -0.22
N VAL A 164 -21.37 -2.43 0.41
CA VAL A 164 -20.92 -3.81 0.64
C VAL A 164 -21.90 -4.58 1.54
N SER A 165 -22.11 -5.85 1.22
CA SER A 165 -23.06 -6.73 1.94
C SER A 165 -22.85 -6.72 3.45
N LEU A 166 -23.98 -6.75 4.20
CA LEU A 166 -23.98 -6.79 5.66
C LEU A 166 -23.20 -7.98 6.24
N GLU A 167 -23.12 -9.11 5.52
CA GLU A 167 -22.34 -10.29 5.92
C GLU A 167 -20.85 -9.93 6.07
N GLU A 168 -20.25 -9.36 5.04
CA GLU A 168 -18.84 -8.97 5.05
C GLU A 168 -18.55 -7.81 6.02
N LEU A 169 -19.47 -6.84 6.14
CA LEU A 169 -19.36 -5.77 7.13
C LEU A 169 -19.38 -6.32 8.56
N SER A 170 -20.26 -7.27 8.85
CA SER A 170 -20.36 -7.94 10.16
C SER A 170 -19.08 -8.71 10.49
N ARG A 171 -18.52 -9.46 9.52
CA ARG A 171 -17.23 -10.16 9.69
C ARG A 171 -16.10 -9.20 10.06
N LEU A 172 -16.02 -8.04 9.41
CA LEU A 172 -15.03 -7.02 9.75
C LEU A 172 -15.29 -6.44 11.15
N LYS A 173 -16.56 -6.13 11.48
CA LYS A 173 -16.97 -5.55 12.76
C LYS A 173 -16.59 -6.46 13.93
N SER A 174 -16.89 -7.75 13.84
CA SER A 174 -16.56 -8.76 14.86
C SER A 174 -15.04 -8.87 15.11
N SER A 175 -14.20 -8.57 14.12
CA SER A 175 -12.74 -8.65 14.28
C SER A 175 -12.12 -7.55 15.13
N MET A 176 -12.86 -6.48 15.44
CA MET A 176 -12.36 -5.33 16.18
C MET A 176 -12.48 -5.46 17.71
N GLY A 177 -13.09 -6.56 18.19
CA GLY A 177 -13.18 -6.88 19.62
C GLY A 177 -13.86 -5.80 20.47
N SER A 178 -13.48 -5.71 21.74
CA SER A 178 -14.00 -4.74 22.72
C SER A 178 -13.39 -3.34 22.59
N GLU A 179 -12.65 -3.05 21.51
CA GLU A 179 -11.97 -1.77 21.33
C GLU A 179 -12.99 -0.62 21.18
N ASN A 180 -13.15 0.15 22.26
CA ASN A 180 -14.13 1.22 22.39
C ASN A 180 -13.61 2.60 22.01
N SER A 181 -12.32 2.73 21.65
CA SER A 181 -11.77 4.02 21.25
C SER A 181 -12.38 4.55 19.95
N TYR A 182 -12.72 5.84 19.93
CA TYR A 182 -13.15 6.51 18.71
C TYR A 182 -11.97 6.86 17.81
N THR A 183 -12.14 6.75 16.50
CA THR A 183 -11.14 7.13 15.49
C THR A 183 -11.67 8.26 14.62
N SER A 184 -10.84 9.26 14.29
CA SER A 184 -11.20 10.26 13.28
C SER A 184 -11.38 9.60 11.91
N PHE A 185 -12.48 9.90 11.22
CA PHE A 185 -12.73 9.39 9.88
C PHE A 185 -11.69 9.94 8.92
N ASN A 186 -11.56 11.27 8.83
CA ASN A 186 -10.58 11.92 8.00
C ASN A 186 -9.27 12.07 8.79
N PRO A 187 -8.19 11.34 8.43
CA PRO A 187 -6.92 11.40 9.13
C PRO A 187 -6.12 12.68 8.84
N PHE A 188 -6.50 13.46 7.82
CA PHE A 188 -5.85 14.74 7.53
C PHE A 188 -6.31 15.86 8.47
N VAL A 189 -7.46 15.71 9.12
CA VAL A 189 -8.04 16.71 10.02
C VAL A 189 -7.71 16.36 11.48
N LYS A 190 -6.96 17.25 12.16
CA LYS A 190 -6.58 17.05 13.58
C LYS A 190 -7.75 17.18 14.55
N SER A 191 -8.77 17.97 14.19
CA SER A 191 -9.96 18.16 15.02
C SER A 191 -10.71 16.85 15.20
N ARG A 192 -11.17 16.59 16.42
CA ARG A 192 -12.05 15.46 16.79
C ARG A 192 -13.49 15.90 17.02
N LYS A 193 -13.88 17.06 16.48
CA LYS A 193 -15.26 17.55 16.47
C LYS A 193 -16.00 16.99 15.27
N GLY A 194 -17.26 16.60 15.46
CA GLY A 194 -18.12 16.09 14.40
C GLY A 194 -19.13 15.07 14.90
N THR A 195 -20.03 14.63 14.02
CA THR A 195 -21.01 13.57 14.31
C THR A 195 -20.29 12.24 14.51
N VAL A 196 -20.82 11.40 15.39
CA VAL A 196 -20.24 10.09 15.68
C VAL A 196 -21.05 9.00 14.99
N ASN A 197 -20.38 8.18 14.18
CA ASN A 197 -20.91 6.89 13.74
C ASN A 197 -20.60 5.85 14.84
N GLN A 198 -21.64 5.41 15.54
CA GLN A 198 -21.54 4.49 16.67
C GLN A 198 -21.13 3.08 16.24
N ASP A 199 -21.56 2.65 15.04
CA ASP A 199 -21.30 1.31 14.53
C ASP A 199 -19.82 1.04 14.31
N TRP A 200 -19.12 1.95 13.64
CA TRP A 200 -17.70 1.84 13.38
C TRP A 200 -16.84 2.56 14.43
N LYS A 201 -17.47 3.25 15.39
CA LYS A 201 -16.82 4.12 16.39
C LYS A 201 -15.90 5.13 15.73
N VAL A 202 -16.44 5.84 14.75
CA VAL A 202 -15.72 6.83 13.95
C VAL A 202 -16.33 8.21 14.14
N ILE A 203 -15.49 9.22 14.32
CA ILE A 203 -15.89 10.63 14.35
C ILE A 203 -15.82 11.16 12.93
N LEU A 204 -16.94 11.63 12.40
CA LEU A 204 -17.04 12.27 11.09
C LEU A 204 -16.52 13.71 11.21
N ASN A 205 -15.19 13.85 11.16
CA ASN A 205 -14.48 15.10 11.26
C ASN A 205 -14.14 15.66 9.87
N GLY A 206 -14.93 16.61 9.39
CA GLY A 206 -14.77 17.20 8.06
C GLY A 206 -16.10 17.34 7.36
#